data_AF-A0A2W5KK50-F1
#
_entry.id   AF-A0A2W5KK50-F1
#
_cell.length_a   1.000
_cell.length_b   1.000
_cell.length_c   1.000
_cell.angle_alpha   90.00
_cell.angle_beta   90.00
_cell.angle_gamma   90.00
#
_symmetry.space_group_name_H-M   'P 1'
#
loop_
_entity.id
_entity.type
_entity.pdbx_description
1 polymer ?
#
loop_
_entity_poly.entity_id
_entity_poly.type
_entity_poly.pdbx_seq_one_letter_code
_entity_poly.pdbx_strand_id
1 'polypeptide(L)'
;MPMWHRAGCGCRMPPRRCAGVSLMSTDAVPGRAERRFIVLVSLLQGVALYLMHRAEAHGIWPLSLLAVRVYGYTLVLAVPAAMTLSVSCLRDRRFWQHAIGLTAVLVVPASWAAWSATGAPGLDTGEVLGPYGVSIALAVFLALPYLQCRLTHGRWCAPYADLFEHVWQNGLTLAVAGLFTGIGWLLLHLWASLFALIEITFFRELFRSDPFAYLATGTLAGLGILIGRTQQRAIRVVRQVVPAIATGLLPLIASVAVLFVLMLPFTGLDALWETRSATFILMSVIAVSLLGVNAIWQDGTLPPSYPRWLRHVIATGVLTLPVYGVIGLHALSLRIGQYGWTSERVFAVSICALLTIAAFAYAIGVLRPRGAWLALLPRINIALSLLAIGVIAALNSPLLDPHRIGAGDQLRRWQNGRTDAEHLDLHDLRYDSGRIGYRALQALQSDARVIADTALAESVQRLLERENAPDRQADPRRPRQRLTSVEALASRIVPARGSQPPEQALLRALLADSDAFGDCNFADSDCITIDRDLDGDGREEVLLCDLDMQITASCSLWARSVPGRWERAASLNWHVGDEAQRAALALRNGRIGIMPRRWPDLIIEDRVVTPSALPMLPSEDASHAE
;
A
#
# COMPACT_ATOMS: atom_id res chain seq x y z
N MET A 1 -5.22 -58.05 -17.11
CA MET A 1 -4.25 -57.34 -17.98
C MET A 1 -4.21 -55.86 -17.59
N PRO A 2 -3.18 -55.37 -16.90
CA PRO A 2 -2.99 -53.94 -16.69
C PRO A 2 -1.82 -53.43 -17.56
N MET A 3 -2.05 -52.42 -18.38
CA MET A 3 -1.00 -51.74 -19.14
C MET A 3 -1.31 -50.25 -19.20
N TRP A 4 -0.81 -49.48 -18.22
CA TRP A 4 -0.57 -48.04 -18.35
C TRP A 4 0.78 -47.75 -17.71
N HIS A 5 1.80 -47.81 -18.56
CA HIS A 5 3.19 -47.61 -18.21
C HIS A 5 3.49 -46.15 -17.85
N ARG A 6 4.29 -46.01 -16.79
CA ARG A 6 4.96 -44.79 -16.33
C ARG A 6 5.76 -44.13 -17.47
N ALA A 7 5.46 -42.87 -17.79
CA ALA A 7 6.42 -41.99 -18.45
C ALA A 7 7.44 -41.51 -17.40
N GLY A 8 8.50 -42.30 -17.20
CA GLY A 8 9.68 -41.89 -16.44
C GLY A 8 10.56 -40.99 -17.30
N CYS A 9 10.79 -39.76 -16.85
CA CYS A 9 11.81 -38.86 -17.43
C CYS A 9 13.18 -39.56 -17.38
N GLY A 10 13.70 -39.95 -18.55
CA GLY A 10 14.99 -40.61 -18.70
C GLY A 10 16.15 -39.75 -18.20
N CYS A 11 16.94 -40.30 -17.29
CA CYS A 11 18.21 -39.73 -16.83
C CYS A 11 19.29 -39.88 -17.91
N ARG A 12 19.72 -38.77 -18.51
CA ARG A 12 21.09 -38.64 -19.05
C ARG A 12 21.80 -37.53 -18.29
N MET A 13 22.80 -37.89 -17.48
CA MET A 13 23.66 -36.93 -16.77
C MET A 13 24.70 -36.34 -17.75
N PRO A 14 24.88 -35.01 -17.81
CA PRO A 14 26.08 -34.42 -18.39
C PRO A 14 27.26 -34.47 -17.38
N PRO A 15 28.52 -34.36 -17.85
CA PRO A 15 29.69 -34.61 -17.02
C PRO A 15 29.92 -33.54 -15.95
N ARG A 16 30.30 -34.01 -14.76
CA ARG A 16 30.65 -33.24 -13.56
C ARG A 16 31.84 -32.31 -13.83
N ARG A 17 31.69 -31.01 -13.52
CA ARG A 17 32.82 -30.06 -13.35
C ARG A 17 32.64 -29.28 -12.05
N CYS A 18 32.87 -29.98 -10.94
CA CYS A 18 33.30 -29.49 -9.63
C CYS A 18 33.26 -30.72 -8.70
N ALA A 19 34.24 -31.62 -8.86
CA ALA A 19 34.41 -32.74 -7.96
C ALA A 19 34.90 -32.22 -6.61
N GLY A 20 34.16 -32.55 -5.55
CA GLY A 20 34.53 -32.22 -4.18
C GLY A 20 33.42 -32.21 -3.14
N VAL A 21 32.22 -32.76 -3.38
CA VAL A 21 31.23 -33.03 -2.30
C VAL A 21 30.44 -34.29 -2.64
N SER A 22 30.46 -35.25 -1.72
CA SER A 22 29.74 -36.52 -1.75
C SER A 22 28.22 -36.32 -1.74
N LEU A 23 27.50 -37.18 -2.48
CA LEU A 23 26.04 -37.23 -2.53
C LEU A 23 25.45 -37.64 -1.16
N MET A 24 25.15 -36.67 -0.28
CA MET A 24 24.10 -36.69 0.77
C MET A 24 24.19 -35.49 1.76
N SER A 25 24.50 -34.28 1.28
CA SER A 25 24.37 -33.06 2.09
C SER A 25 23.79 -31.92 1.28
N THR A 26 22.50 -31.67 1.48
CA THR A 26 21.68 -30.64 0.82
C THR A 26 22.00 -29.22 1.30
N ASP A 27 23.27 -28.86 1.57
CA ASP A 27 23.58 -27.63 2.28
C ASP A 27 25.06 -27.23 2.12
N ALA A 28 25.44 -26.79 0.92
CA ALA A 28 26.77 -26.25 0.66
C ALA A 28 26.84 -24.80 1.17
N VAL A 29 27.46 -24.61 2.35
CA VAL A 29 27.78 -23.27 2.86
C VAL A 29 28.55 -22.49 1.77
N PRO A 30 28.19 -21.22 1.47
CA PRO A 30 28.85 -20.46 0.42
C PRO A 30 30.38 -20.45 0.60
N GLY A 31 31.12 -20.65 -0.49
CA GLY A 31 32.58 -20.55 -0.50
C GLY A 31 33.05 -19.12 -0.19
N ARG A 32 34.36 -18.95 0.07
CA ARG A 32 34.90 -17.62 0.44
C ARG A 32 34.61 -16.55 -0.62
N ALA A 33 34.63 -16.91 -1.90
CA ALA A 33 34.33 -15.99 -3.00
C ALA A 33 32.85 -15.58 -3.01
N GLU A 34 31.95 -16.54 -2.81
CA GLU A 34 30.50 -16.32 -2.76
C GLU A 34 30.10 -15.46 -1.55
N ARG A 35 30.74 -15.67 -0.39
CA ARG A 35 30.51 -14.82 0.80
C ARG A 35 30.91 -13.36 0.54
N ARG A 36 32.08 -13.15 -0.08
CA ARG A 36 32.55 -11.80 -0.46
C ARG A 36 31.61 -11.17 -1.48
N PHE A 37 31.12 -11.97 -2.43
CA PHE A 37 30.14 -11.52 -3.42
C PHE A 37 28.85 -11.01 -2.76
N ILE A 38 28.29 -11.74 -1.78
CA ILE A 38 27.06 -11.30 -1.07
C ILE A 38 27.25 -9.91 -0.45
N VAL A 39 28.33 -9.72 0.31
CA VAL A 39 28.60 -8.44 1.00
C VAL A 39 28.89 -7.33 0.00
N LEU A 40 29.73 -7.59 -1.00
CA LEU A 40 30.10 -6.59 -2.02
C LEU A 40 28.88 -6.14 -2.84
N VAL A 41 28.04 -7.07 -3.29
CA VAL A 41 26.82 -6.76 -4.04
C VAL A 41 25.85 -5.95 -3.20
N SER A 42 25.69 -6.28 -1.91
CA SER A 42 24.78 -5.53 -1.02
C SER A 42 25.30 -4.12 -0.70
N LEU A 43 26.61 -3.95 -0.55
CA LEU A 43 27.25 -2.64 -0.43
C LEU A 43 27.06 -1.82 -1.72
N LEU A 44 27.35 -2.41 -2.88
CA LEU A 44 27.17 -1.75 -4.18
C LEU A 44 25.70 -1.42 -4.46
N GLN A 45 24.78 -2.25 -4.00
CA GLN A 45 23.35 -1.98 -4.02
C GLN A 45 23.01 -0.73 -3.19
N GLY A 46 23.55 -0.60 -1.97
CA GLY A 46 23.41 0.62 -1.16
C GLY A 46 23.97 1.86 -1.85
N VAL A 47 25.16 1.75 -2.47
CA VAL A 47 25.76 2.84 -3.26
C VAL A 47 24.87 3.22 -4.45
N ALA A 48 24.35 2.25 -5.19
CA ALA A 48 23.49 2.51 -6.34
C ALA A 48 22.19 3.22 -5.93
N LEU A 49 21.56 2.81 -4.83
CA LEU A 49 20.37 3.48 -4.28
C LEU A 49 20.68 4.92 -3.84
N TYR A 50 21.82 5.13 -3.17
CA TYR A 50 22.27 6.47 -2.82
C TYR A 50 22.49 7.36 -4.05
N LEU A 51 23.12 6.83 -5.10
CA LEU A 51 23.34 7.58 -6.34
C LEU A 51 22.01 7.97 -7.01
N MET A 52 20.99 7.12 -6.95
CA MET A 52 19.64 7.43 -7.45
C MET A 52 18.97 8.53 -6.62
N HIS A 53 19.01 8.42 -5.29
CA HIS A 53 18.49 9.44 -4.38
C HIS A 53 19.19 10.79 -4.58
N ARG A 54 20.52 10.78 -4.68
CA ARG A 54 21.33 11.99 -4.93
C ARG A 54 21.02 12.60 -6.29
N ALA A 55 20.82 11.78 -7.33
CA ALA A 55 20.49 12.25 -8.67
C ALA A 55 19.12 12.93 -8.72
N GLU A 56 18.15 12.43 -7.95
CA GLU A 56 16.86 13.11 -7.75
C GLU A 56 17.05 14.46 -7.05
N ALA A 57 17.75 14.48 -5.92
CA ALA A 57 17.96 15.69 -5.13
C ALA A 57 18.71 16.82 -5.90
N HIS A 58 19.60 16.46 -6.83
CA HIS A 58 20.40 17.42 -7.60
C HIS A 58 19.97 17.55 -9.07
N GLY A 59 18.86 16.92 -9.47
CA GLY A 59 18.36 17.00 -10.85
C GLY A 59 19.30 16.41 -11.92
N ILE A 60 20.17 15.45 -11.57
CA ILE A 60 21.20 14.89 -12.47
C ILE A 60 20.54 14.06 -13.58
N TRP A 61 20.48 14.61 -14.79
CA TRP A 61 19.96 13.92 -15.96
C TRP A 61 20.89 12.79 -16.44
N PRO A 62 20.38 11.61 -16.85
CA PRO A 62 18.98 11.20 -16.95
C PRO A 62 18.43 10.52 -15.68
N LEU A 63 19.24 10.33 -14.64
CA LEU A 63 18.86 9.60 -13.41
C LEU A 63 17.81 10.34 -12.57
N SER A 64 17.68 11.65 -12.73
CA SER A 64 16.62 12.45 -12.11
C SER A 64 15.23 12.16 -12.68
N LEU A 65 15.13 11.62 -13.90
CA LEU A 65 13.86 11.28 -14.54
C LEU A 65 13.16 10.14 -13.81
N LEU A 66 11.93 10.38 -13.35
CA LEU A 66 11.13 9.39 -12.63
C LEU A 66 11.06 8.02 -13.34
N ALA A 67 10.85 8.02 -14.66
CA ALA A 67 10.83 6.78 -15.44
C ALA A 67 12.11 5.96 -15.27
N VAL A 68 13.28 6.60 -15.39
CA VAL A 68 14.59 5.96 -15.25
C VAL A 68 14.78 5.45 -13.82
N ARG A 69 14.30 6.19 -12.81
CA ARG A 69 14.33 5.75 -11.41
C ARG A 69 13.44 4.54 -11.15
N VAL A 70 12.26 4.44 -11.76
CA VAL A 70 11.39 3.26 -11.61
C VAL A 70 12.12 1.99 -12.09
N TYR A 71 12.76 2.04 -13.27
CA TYR A 71 13.63 0.94 -13.73
C TYR A 71 14.79 0.71 -12.76
N GLY A 72 15.46 1.78 -12.37
CA GLY A 72 16.59 1.77 -11.46
C GLY A 72 16.29 1.06 -10.14
N TYR A 73 15.30 1.54 -9.40
CA TYR A 73 14.85 0.95 -8.13
C TYR A 73 14.38 -0.49 -8.30
N THR A 74 13.59 -0.79 -9.35
CA THR A 74 13.13 -2.16 -9.61
C THR A 74 14.31 -3.11 -9.78
N LEU A 75 15.27 -2.76 -10.64
CA LEU A 75 16.40 -3.63 -10.97
C LEU A 75 17.42 -3.71 -9.83
N VAL A 76 17.75 -2.58 -9.20
CA VAL A 76 18.73 -2.52 -8.10
C VAL A 76 18.21 -3.19 -6.84
N LEU A 77 16.90 -3.19 -6.58
CA LEU A 77 16.33 -3.91 -5.44
C LEU A 77 16.14 -5.40 -5.73
N ALA A 78 15.52 -5.75 -6.86
CA ALA A 78 15.10 -7.12 -7.12
C ALA A 78 16.25 -8.04 -7.58
N VAL A 79 17.08 -7.58 -8.52
CA VAL A 79 18.11 -8.45 -9.14
C VAL A 79 19.23 -8.78 -8.15
N PRO A 80 19.88 -7.80 -7.50
CA PRO A 80 20.85 -8.07 -6.43
C PRO A 80 20.29 -8.96 -5.32
N ALA A 81 19.07 -8.71 -4.82
CA ALA A 81 18.47 -9.53 -3.78
C ALA A 81 18.27 -11.00 -4.23
N ALA A 82 17.75 -11.22 -5.44
CA ALA A 82 17.61 -12.57 -5.98
C ALA A 82 18.99 -13.25 -6.15
N MET A 83 20.02 -12.51 -6.59
CA MET A 83 21.36 -13.04 -6.78
C MET A 83 22.06 -13.37 -5.45
N THR A 84 21.97 -12.51 -4.44
CA THR A 84 22.58 -12.75 -3.12
C THR A 84 21.90 -13.89 -2.37
N LEU A 85 20.62 -14.15 -2.59
CA LEU A 85 19.89 -15.30 -2.03
C LEU A 85 20.12 -16.60 -2.81
N SER A 86 20.36 -16.54 -4.13
CA SER A 86 20.52 -17.75 -4.98
C SER A 86 21.97 -18.17 -5.25
N VAL A 87 22.97 -17.32 -4.98
CA VAL A 87 24.37 -17.62 -5.33
C VAL A 87 24.86 -18.90 -4.63
N SER A 88 25.28 -19.89 -5.40
CA SER A 88 25.88 -21.15 -4.91
C SER A 88 27.26 -21.39 -5.52
N CYS A 89 27.44 -21.05 -6.80
CA CYS A 89 28.73 -21.08 -7.49
C CYS A 89 28.80 -19.95 -8.53
N LEU A 90 29.78 -19.05 -8.40
CA LEU A 90 29.94 -17.91 -9.33
C LEU A 90 30.37 -18.32 -10.74
N ARG A 91 30.93 -19.53 -10.89
CA ARG A 91 31.39 -20.08 -12.18
C ARG A 91 30.25 -20.68 -13.01
N ASP A 92 29.07 -20.89 -12.43
CA ASP A 92 27.93 -21.41 -13.18
C ASP A 92 27.38 -20.34 -14.12
N ARG A 93 27.40 -20.62 -15.43
CA ARG A 93 26.84 -19.73 -16.45
C ARG A 93 25.34 -19.51 -16.27
N ARG A 94 24.62 -20.50 -15.71
CA ARG A 94 23.17 -20.40 -15.47
C ARG A 94 22.82 -19.31 -14.46
N PHE A 95 23.67 -19.10 -13.46
CA PHE A 95 23.50 -18.03 -12.48
C PHE A 95 23.48 -16.65 -13.14
N TRP A 96 24.42 -16.38 -14.04
CA TRP A 96 24.45 -15.11 -14.80
C TRP A 96 23.34 -15.02 -15.85
N GLN A 97 22.93 -16.14 -16.45
CA GLN A 97 21.73 -16.18 -17.30
C GLN A 97 20.47 -15.82 -16.50
N HIS A 98 20.37 -16.20 -15.22
CA HIS A 98 19.25 -15.81 -14.36
C HIS A 98 19.28 -14.31 -14.07
N ALA A 99 20.44 -13.71 -13.83
CA ALA A 99 20.56 -12.26 -13.67
C ALA A 99 20.03 -11.52 -14.91
N ILE A 100 20.48 -11.90 -16.11
CA ILE A 100 20.04 -11.30 -17.38
C ILE A 100 18.55 -11.54 -17.62
N GLY A 101 18.09 -12.79 -17.42
CA GLY A 101 16.68 -13.15 -17.61
C GLY A 101 15.75 -12.41 -16.65
N LEU A 102 16.13 -12.28 -15.38
CA LEU A 102 15.36 -11.54 -14.39
C LEU A 102 15.31 -10.05 -14.74
N THR A 103 16.43 -9.45 -15.16
CA THR A 103 16.45 -8.07 -15.66
C THR A 103 15.50 -7.90 -16.85
N ALA A 104 15.56 -8.78 -17.86
CA ALA A 104 14.71 -8.69 -19.04
C ALA A 104 13.21 -8.81 -18.68
N VAL A 105 12.87 -9.72 -17.77
CA VAL A 105 11.49 -9.91 -17.30
C VAL A 105 11.00 -8.71 -16.50
N LEU A 106 11.81 -8.16 -15.59
CA LEU A 106 11.42 -7.05 -14.72
C LEU A 106 11.35 -5.69 -15.43
N VAL A 107 12.04 -5.52 -16.56
CA VAL A 107 11.90 -4.32 -17.39
C VAL A 107 10.47 -4.16 -17.90
N VAL A 108 9.74 -5.24 -18.18
CA VAL A 108 8.37 -5.17 -18.70
C VAL A 108 7.40 -4.51 -17.70
N PRO A 109 7.20 -5.04 -16.47
CA PRO A 109 6.33 -4.39 -15.49
C PRO A 109 6.89 -3.05 -15.02
N ALA A 110 8.23 -2.87 -14.98
CA ALA A 110 8.82 -1.55 -14.71
C ALA A 110 8.49 -0.52 -15.78
N SER A 111 8.39 -0.93 -17.06
CA SER A 111 7.97 -0.05 -18.15
C SER A 111 6.52 0.39 -17.98
N TRP A 112 5.65 -0.53 -17.58
CA TRP A 112 4.26 -0.21 -17.30
C TRP A 112 4.13 0.72 -16.08
N ALA A 113 4.80 0.40 -14.97
CA ALA A 113 4.80 1.24 -13.78
C ALA A 113 5.37 2.64 -14.06
N ALA A 114 6.47 2.73 -14.83
CA ALA A 114 7.03 4.00 -15.28
C ALA A 114 6.04 4.78 -16.16
N TRP A 115 5.36 4.10 -17.10
CA TRP A 115 4.33 4.73 -17.94
C TRP A 115 3.14 5.21 -17.12
N SER A 116 2.68 4.45 -16.13
CA SER A 116 1.54 4.82 -15.27
C SER A 116 1.89 5.94 -14.29
N ALA A 117 3.10 5.95 -13.75
CA ALA A 117 3.55 6.95 -12.77
C ALA A 117 4.11 8.24 -13.41
N THR A 118 4.36 8.24 -14.73
CA THR A 118 4.77 9.45 -15.46
C THR A 118 3.62 9.94 -16.34
N GLY A 119 3.59 11.20 -16.77
CA GLY A 119 2.62 11.68 -17.76
C GLY A 119 1.48 12.53 -17.20
N ALA A 120 1.56 12.88 -15.92
CA ALA A 120 0.89 14.05 -15.37
C ALA A 120 1.86 14.74 -14.40
N PRO A 121 1.84 16.08 -14.31
CA PRO A 121 2.66 16.81 -13.34
C PRO A 121 2.12 16.56 -11.93
N GLY A 122 3.01 16.43 -10.93
CA GLY A 122 2.62 16.34 -9.52
C GLY A 122 1.74 15.15 -9.14
N LEU A 123 1.91 13.98 -9.75
CA LEU A 123 1.25 12.74 -9.30
C LEU A 123 1.77 12.30 -7.92
N ASP A 124 0.90 11.70 -7.10
CA ASP A 124 1.38 10.94 -5.94
C ASP A 124 1.98 9.62 -6.42
N THR A 125 3.29 9.63 -6.62
CA THR A 125 4.01 8.45 -7.08
C THR A 125 3.99 7.31 -6.07
N GLY A 126 3.70 7.58 -4.79
CA GLY A 126 3.63 6.58 -3.73
C GLY A 126 2.43 5.65 -3.89
N GLU A 127 1.26 6.20 -4.21
CA GLU A 127 0.02 5.43 -4.41
C GLU A 127 0.12 4.47 -5.61
N VAL A 128 0.86 4.88 -6.66
CA VAL A 128 1.08 4.04 -7.85
C VAL A 128 2.23 3.04 -7.63
N LEU A 129 3.37 3.50 -7.11
CA LEU A 129 4.60 2.70 -7.05
C LEU A 129 4.71 1.83 -5.79
N GLY A 130 3.99 2.15 -4.72
CA GLY A 130 3.96 1.38 -3.47
C GLY A 130 3.41 -0.05 -3.68
N PRO A 131 2.17 -0.21 -4.16
CA PRO A 131 1.59 -1.51 -4.48
C PRO A 131 2.39 -2.29 -5.54
N TYR A 132 2.93 -1.58 -6.54
CA TYR A 132 3.85 -2.13 -7.53
C TYR A 132 5.10 -2.74 -6.88
N GLY A 133 5.79 -1.99 -6.02
CA GLY A 133 7.01 -2.45 -5.36
C GLY A 133 6.79 -3.69 -4.50
N VAL A 134 5.72 -3.71 -3.71
CA VAL A 134 5.35 -4.86 -2.86
C VAL A 134 5.01 -6.08 -3.71
N SER A 135 4.21 -5.91 -4.77
CA SER A 135 3.79 -7.02 -5.62
C SER A 135 4.96 -7.62 -6.42
N ILE A 136 5.85 -6.79 -6.97
CA ILE A 136 7.08 -7.28 -7.66
C ILE A 136 8.02 -7.98 -6.68
N ALA A 137 8.22 -7.44 -5.47
CA ALA A 137 9.02 -8.11 -4.46
C ALA A 137 8.46 -9.51 -4.13
N LEU A 138 7.13 -9.62 -4.00
CA LEU A 138 6.45 -10.89 -3.77
C LEU A 138 6.60 -11.86 -4.96
N ALA A 139 6.44 -11.39 -6.20
CA ALA A 139 6.64 -12.23 -7.39
C ALA A 139 8.08 -12.75 -7.50
N VAL A 140 9.08 -11.90 -7.22
CA VAL A 140 10.49 -12.30 -7.21
C VAL A 140 10.75 -13.32 -6.10
N PHE A 141 10.21 -13.11 -4.90
CA PHE A 141 10.30 -14.06 -3.79
C PHE A 141 9.70 -15.44 -4.14
N LEU A 142 8.52 -15.47 -4.78
CA LEU A 142 7.85 -16.71 -5.21
C LEU A 142 8.58 -17.39 -6.38
N ALA A 143 9.19 -16.63 -7.28
CA ALA A 143 9.94 -17.18 -8.41
C ALA A 143 11.32 -17.74 -8.00
N LEU A 144 11.96 -17.15 -6.99
CA LEU A 144 13.33 -17.47 -6.56
C LEU A 144 13.60 -18.96 -6.29
N PRO A 145 12.73 -19.72 -5.60
CA PRO A 145 12.87 -21.18 -5.43
C PRO A 145 13.00 -21.95 -6.75
N TYR A 146 12.28 -21.53 -7.79
CA TYR A 146 12.36 -22.16 -9.12
C TYR A 146 13.71 -21.89 -9.78
N LEU A 147 14.23 -20.67 -9.64
CA LEU A 147 15.57 -20.31 -10.10
C LEU A 147 16.63 -21.14 -9.35
N GLN A 148 16.52 -21.25 -8.03
CA GLN A 148 17.44 -22.03 -7.20
C GLN A 148 17.39 -23.52 -7.58
N CYS A 149 16.20 -24.09 -7.80
CA CYS A 149 16.04 -25.48 -8.27
C CYS A 149 16.70 -25.72 -9.63
N ARG A 150 16.64 -24.75 -10.56
CA ARG A 150 17.35 -24.84 -11.85
C ARG A 150 18.86 -24.80 -11.69
N LEU A 151 19.39 -24.05 -10.73
CA LEU A 151 20.84 -24.06 -10.44
C LEU A 151 21.26 -25.42 -9.88
N THR A 152 20.47 -25.99 -8.96
CA THR A 152 20.79 -27.28 -8.32
C THR A 152 20.65 -28.47 -9.28
N HIS A 153 19.58 -28.54 -10.06
CA HIS A 153 19.24 -29.71 -10.88
C HIS A 153 19.53 -29.54 -12.38
N GLY A 154 19.79 -28.31 -12.84
CA GLY A 154 19.96 -27.99 -14.25
C GLY A 154 18.70 -28.05 -15.11
N ARG A 155 17.53 -28.27 -14.50
CA ARG A 155 16.22 -28.36 -15.14
C ARG A 155 15.20 -27.51 -14.37
N TRP A 156 14.16 -27.05 -15.07
CA TRP A 156 13.05 -26.30 -14.47
C TRP A 156 12.06 -27.18 -13.69
N CYS A 157 12.15 -28.50 -13.83
CA CYS A 157 11.34 -29.43 -13.04
C CYS A 157 11.85 -29.47 -11.60
N ALA A 158 11.16 -28.75 -10.71
CA ALA A 158 11.49 -28.63 -9.30
C ALA A 158 10.63 -29.59 -8.46
N PRO A 159 11.24 -30.53 -7.71
CA PRO A 159 10.55 -31.28 -6.67
C PRO A 159 9.94 -30.32 -5.63
N TYR A 160 8.74 -30.63 -5.14
CA TYR A 160 8.05 -29.76 -4.18
C TYR A 160 8.82 -29.60 -2.86
N ALA A 161 9.45 -30.68 -2.37
CA ALA A 161 10.25 -30.64 -1.14
C ALA A 161 11.37 -29.58 -1.23
N ASP A 162 12.05 -29.51 -2.38
CA ASP A 162 13.07 -28.49 -2.63
C ASP A 162 12.44 -27.10 -2.66
N LEU A 163 11.32 -26.90 -3.38
CA LEU A 163 10.66 -25.58 -3.43
C LEU A 163 10.26 -25.09 -2.03
N PHE A 164 9.67 -25.97 -1.21
CA PHE A 164 9.29 -25.67 0.17
C PHE A 164 10.51 -25.29 1.02
N GLU A 165 11.60 -26.06 0.91
CA GLU A 165 12.86 -25.77 1.59
C GLU A 165 13.42 -24.41 1.17
N HIS A 166 13.49 -24.12 -0.13
CA HIS A 166 14.03 -22.85 -0.62
C HIS A 166 13.17 -21.65 -0.20
N VAL A 167 11.84 -21.72 -0.29
CA VAL A 167 10.93 -20.64 0.18
C VAL A 167 11.18 -20.33 1.66
N TRP A 168 11.21 -21.36 2.50
CA TRP A 168 11.37 -21.18 3.94
C TRP A 168 12.77 -20.66 4.29
N GLN A 169 13.80 -21.14 3.61
CA GLN A 169 15.17 -20.66 3.80
C GLN A 169 15.31 -19.20 3.37
N ASN A 170 14.75 -18.83 2.23
CA ASN A 170 14.75 -17.44 1.75
C ASN A 170 14.00 -16.52 2.72
N GLY A 171 12.81 -16.93 3.16
CA GLY A 171 11.99 -16.17 4.13
C GLY A 171 12.72 -15.95 5.45
N LEU A 172 13.29 -17.01 6.05
CA LEU A 172 14.06 -16.89 7.29
C LEU A 172 15.35 -16.09 7.11
N THR A 173 16.02 -16.22 5.96
CA THR A 173 17.23 -15.42 5.66
C THR A 173 16.89 -13.94 5.58
N LEU A 174 15.78 -13.58 4.92
CA LEU A 174 15.30 -12.19 4.86
C LEU A 174 14.88 -11.68 6.25
N ALA A 175 14.23 -12.51 7.07
CA ALA A 175 13.87 -12.14 8.44
C ALA A 175 15.12 -11.87 9.31
N VAL A 176 16.14 -12.73 9.22
CA VAL A 176 17.44 -12.51 9.90
C VAL A 176 18.12 -11.25 9.38
N ALA A 177 18.09 -11.00 8.07
CA ALA A 177 18.66 -9.81 7.48
C ALA A 177 17.97 -8.52 7.95
N GLY A 178 16.63 -8.53 8.01
CA GLY A 178 15.84 -7.43 8.54
C GLY A 178 16.10 -7.20 10.01
N LEU A 179 16.11 -8.26 10.84
CA LEU A 179 16.41 -8.16 12.27
C LEU A 179 17.82 -7.62 12.52
N PHE A 180 18.83 -8.15 11.82
CA PHE A 180 20.20 -7.69 11.95
C PHE A 180 20.35 -6.22 11.54
N THR A 181 19.69 -5.81 10.46
CA THR A 181 19.67 -4.41 10.00
C THR A 181 18.97 -3.50 11.02
N GLY A 182 17.83 -3.92 11.58
CA GLY A 182 17.10 -3.19 12.60
C GLY A 182 17.90 -3.04 13.90
N ILE A 183 18.53 -4.11 14.38
CA ILE A 183 19.43 -4.07 15.56
C ILE A 183 20.63 -3.15 15.28
N GLY A 184 21.21 -3.23 14.08
CA GLY A 184 22.30 -2.34 13.68
C GLY A 184 21.89 -0.87 13.72
N TRP A 185 20.72 -0.52 13.21
CA TRP A 185 20.18 0.84 13.29
C TRP A 185 19.83 1.26 14.71
N LEU A 186 19.30 0.38 15.55
CA LEU A 186 19.06 0.65 16.97
C LEU A 186 20.36 0.99 17.70
N LEU A 187 21.43 0.24 17.42
CA LEU A 187 22.75 0.49 18.01
C LEU A 187 23.35 1.81 17.52
N LEU A 188 23.24 2.13 16.23
CA LEU A 188 23.66 3.42 15.67
C LEU A 188 22.88 4.58 16.28
N HIS A 189 21.57 4.41 16.50
CA HIS A 189 20.75 5.41 17.16
C HIS A 189 21.16 5.62 18.62
N LEU A 190 21.38 4.52 19.38
CA LEU A 190 21.86 4.58 20.75
C LEU A 190 23.23 5.27 20.83
N TRP A 191 24.15 4.94 19.92
CA TRP A 191 25.45 5.57 19.80
C TRP A 191 25.29 7.09 19.54
N ALA A 192 24.52 7.50 18.54
CA ALA A 192 24.27 8.91 18.25
C ALA A 192 23.63 9.66 19.43
N SER A 193 22.70 9.02 20.15
CA SER A 193 22.01 9.62 21.29
C SER A 193 22.90 9.75 22.53
N LEU A 194 23.76 8.76 22.81
CA LEU A 194 24.70 8.78 23.93
C LEU A 194 25.69 9.95 23.80
N PHE A 195 26.25 10.15 22.61
CA PHE A 195 27.21 11.23 22.38
C PHE A 195 26.54 12.60 22.28
N ALA A 196 25.30 12.67 21.82
CA ALA A 196 24.54 13.92 21.84
C ALA A 196 24.22 14.40 23.26
N LEU A 197 24.20 13.51 24.27
CA LEU A 197 24.00 13.87 25.68
C LEU A 197 25.20 14.64 26.25
N ILE A 198 26.40 14.39 25.73
CA ILE A 198 27.63 15.14 26.05
C ILE A 198 27.89 16.25 25.01
N GLU A 199 26.83 16.73 24.35
CA GLU A 199 26.85 17.80 23.34
C GLU A 199 27.67 17.52 22.06
N ILE A 200 28.03 16.25 21.80
CA ILE A 200 28.70 15.86 20.54
C ILE A 200 27.64 15.41 19.51
N THR A 201 27.24 16.32 18.60
CA THR A 201 26.22 16.04 17.56
C THR A 201 26.76 15.34 16.32
N PHE A 202 28.08 15.29 16.13
CA PHE A 202 28.74 14.72 14.94
C PHE A 202 28.18 13.35 14.51
N PHE A 203 28.05 12.40 15.45
CA PHE A 203 27.55 11.06 15.13
C PHE A 203 26.08 11.06 14.71
N ARG A 204 25.27 11.94 15.30
CA ARG A 204 23.85 12.09 14.93
C ARG A 204 23.72 12.62 13.51
N GLU A 205 24.53 13.61 13.14
CA GLU A 205 24.55 14.18 11.79
C GLU A 205 25.11 13.18 10.78
N LEU A 206 26.21 12.51 11.10
CA LEU A 206 26.82 11.50 10.23
C LEU A 206 25.86 10.33 9.96
N PHE A 207 25.25 9.76 11.00
CA PHE A 207 24.38 8.58 10.85
C PHE A 207 23.04 8.89 10.19
N ARG A 208 22.56 10.14 10.29
CA ARG A 208 21.38 10.62 9.58
C ARG A 208 21.70 11.13 8.17
N SER A 209 22.97 11.24 7.80
CA SER A 209 23.33 11.64 6.43
C SER A 209 22.91 10.56 5.43
N ASP A 210 22.26 10.98 4.34
CA ASP A 210 21.84 10.10 3.24
C ASP A 210 22.92 9.10 2.80
N PRO A 211 24.18 9.50 2.49
CA PRO A 211 25.20 8.55 2.05
C PRO A 211 25.47 7.47 3.10
N PHE A 212 25.62 7.85 4.37
CA PHE A 212 25.87 6.88 5.43
C PHE A 212 24.68 5.93 5.59
N ALA A 213 23.45 6.45 5.59
CA ALA A 213 22.24 5.66 5.78
C ALA A 213 22.08 4.57 4.71
N TYR A 214 22.25 4.91 3.43
CA TYR A 214 22.17 3.96 2.33
C TYR A 214 23.29 2.90 2.37
N LEU A 215 24.54 3.33 2.59
CA LEU A 215 25.70 2.42 2.65
C LEU A 215 25.63 1.50 3.87
N ALA A 216 25.28 2.03 5.04
CA ALA A 216 25.13 1.28 6.27
C ALA A 216 23.99 0.25 6.14
N THR A 217 22.83 0.65 5.61
CA THR A 217 21.70 -0.26 5.39
C THR A 217 22.06 -1.39 4.42
N GLY A 218 22.68 -1.08 3.27
CA GLY A 218 23.12 -2.10 2.31
C GLY A 218 24.15 -3.07 2.90
N THR A 219 25.09 -2.55 3.69
CA THR A 219 26.13 -3.37 4.35
C THR A 219 25.54 -4.26 5.44
N LEU A 220 24.71 -3.70 6.33
CA LEU A 220 24.05 -4.44 7.40
C LEU A 220 23.11 -5.51 6.83
N ALA A 221 22.31 -5.17 5.82
CA ALA A 221 21.45 -6.13 5.14
C ALA A 221 22.25 -7.26 4.49
N GLY A 222 23.36 -6.93 3.81
CA GLY A 222 24.25 -7.93 3.20
C GLY A 222 24.92 -8.86 4.21
N LEU A 223 25.38 -8.32 5.34
CA LEU A 223 25.90 -9.11 6.46
C LEU A 223 24.82 -10.00 7.07
N GLY A 224 23.61 -9.48 7.23
CA GLY A 224 22.45 -10.24 7.70
C GLY A 224 22.08 -11.40 6.77
N ILE A 225 22.07 -11.17 5.45
CA ILE A 225 21.89 -12.23 4.44
C ILE A 225 23.02 -13.27 4.57
N LEU A 226 24.28 -12.83 4.66
CA LEU A 226 25.42 -13.73 4.82
C LEU A 226 25.30 -14.59 6.10
N ILE A 227 24.90 -14.00 7.23
CA ILE A 227 24.65 -14.72 8.49
C ILE A 227 23.53 -15.74 8.30
N GLY A 228 22.37 -15.34 7.75
CA GLY A 228 21.26 -16.26 7.47
C GLY A 228 21.70 -17.43 6.60
N ARG A 229 22.47 -17.17 5.54
CA ARG A 229 22.94 -18.21 4.62
C ARG A 229 24.03 -19.12 5.19
N THR A 230 24.78 -18.69 6.20
CA THR A 230 25.86 -19.48 6.82
C THR A 230 25.41 -20.24 8.06
N GLN A 231 24.43 -19.71 8.82
CA GLN A 231 23.91 -20.29 10.06
C GLN A 231 22.75 -21.26 9.82
N GLN A 232 22.97 -22.23 8.93
CA GLN A 232 21.92 -23.19 8.52
C GLN A 232 21.43 -24.07 9.67
N ARG A 233 22.24 -24.28 10.72
CA ARG A 233 21.79 -24.98 11.94
C ARG A 233 20.72 -24.18 12.68
N ALA A 234 20.91 -22.87 12.88
CA ALA A 234 19.93 -22.02 13.56
C ALA A 234 18.63 -21.94 12.75
N ILE A 235 18.73 -21.79 11.42
CA ILE A 235 17.58 -21.80 10.52
C ILE A 235 16.83 -23.14 10.58
N ARG A 236 17.55 -24.27 10.65
CA ARG A 236 16.94 -25.60 10.82
C ARG A 236 16.20 -25.72 12.15
N VAL A 237 16.75 -25.20 13.25
CA VAL A 237 16.07 -25.19 14.55
C VAL A 237 14.79 -24.36 14.49
N VAL A 238 14.82 -23.14 13.93
CA VAL A 238 13.62 -22.32 13.75
C VAL A 238 12.59 -23.02 12.85
N ARG A 239 13.04 -23.69 11.79
CA ARG A 239 12.19 -24.52 10.92
C ARG A 239 11.58 -25.72 11.65
N GLN A 240 12.12 -26.18 12.77
CA GLN A 240 11.50 -27.20 13.61
C GLN A 240 10.49 -26.59 14.60
N VAL A 241 10.77 -25.40 15.11
CA VAL A 241 9.91 -24.71 16.09
C VAL A 241 8.61 -24.21 15.46
N VAL A 242 8.65 -23.60 14.28
CA VAL A 242 7.44 -23.01 13.68
C VAL A 242 6.37 -24.05 13.37
N PRO A 243 6.69 -25.22 12.78
CA PRO A 243 5.74 -26.32 12.65
C PRO A 243 5.25 -26.84 14.00
N ALA A 244 6.06 -26.83 15.06
CA ALA A 244 5.60 -27.24 16.40
C ALA A 244 4.54 -26.28 16.95
N ILE A 245 4.73 -24.96 16.79
CA ILE A 245 3.73 -23.95 17.15
C ILE A 245 2.48 -24.10 16.28
N ALA A 246 2.65 -24.26 14.96
CA ALA A 246 1.54 -24.51 14.05
C ALA A 246 0.79 -25.82 14.40
N THR A 247 1.51 -26.82 14.93
CA THR A 247 0.92 -28.08 15.39
C THR A 247 -0.01 -27.87 16.58
N GLY A 248 0.35 -26.98 17.51
CA GLY A 248 -0.54 -26.63 18.63
C GLY A 248 -1.71 -25.75 18.20
N LEU A 249 -1.47 -24.78 17.31
CA LEU A 249 -2.44 -23.73 17.00
C LEU A 249 -3.45 -24.12 15.89
N LEU A 250 -3.06 -24.99 14.95
CA LEU A 250 -3.91 -25.35 13.82
C LEU A 250 -5.24 -25.99 14.26
N PRO A 251 -5.29 -26.92 15.22
CA PRO A 251 -6.56 -27.43 15.72
C PRO A 251 -7.47 -26.35 16.32
N LEU A 252 -6.89 -25.39 17.04
CA LEU A 252 -7.65 -24.28 17.61
C LEU A 252 -8.26 -23.43 16.50
N ILE A 253 -7.46 -23.03 15.52
CA ILE A 253 -7.92 -22.25 14.37
C ILE A 253 -8.98 -23.02 13.57
N ALA A 254 -8.77 -24.32 13.33
CA ALA A 254 -9.75 -25.17 12.65
C ALA A 254 -11.06 -25.28 13.45
N SER A 255 -10.99 -25.38 14.78
CA SER A 255 -12.18 -25.42 15.64
C SER A 255 -12.94 -24.09 15.60
N VAL A 256 -12.24 -22.95 15.65
CA VAL A 256 -12.82 -21.62 15.46
C VAL A 256 -13.47 -21.50 14.08
N ALA A 257 -12.81 -22.03 13.04
CA ALA A 257 -13.33 -21.99 11.68
C ALA A 257 -14.65 -22.76 11.54
N VAL A 258 -14.72 -23.96 12.12
CA VAL A 258 -15.96 -24.76 12.15
C VAL A 258 -17.03 -24.08 12.98
N LEU A 259 -16.69 -23.61 14.19
CA LEU A 259 -17.65 -23.00 15.10
C LEU A 259 -18.32 -21.78 14.49
N PHE A 260 -17.55 -20.89 13.86
CA PHE A 260 -18.10 -19.72 13.19
C PHE A 260 -19.10 -20.09 12.09
N VAL A 261 -18.76 -21.05 11.21
CA VAL A 261 -19.69 -21.51 10.17
C VAL A 261 -20.94 -22.18 10.75
N LEU A 262 -20.82 -22.89 11.87
CA LEU A 262 -21.96 -23.47 12.58
C LEU A 262 -22.85 -22.40 13.25
N MET A 263 -22.29 -21.25 13.62
CA MET A 263 -23.04 -20.15 14.23
C MET A 263 -23.76 -19.27 13.21
N LEU A 264 -23.27 -19.19 11.96
CA LEU A 264 -23.87 -18.36 10.90
C LEU A 264 -25.40 -18.58 10.69
N PRO A 265 -25.96 -19.80 10.71
CA PRO A 265 -27.40 -20.00 10.59
C PRO A 265 -28.22 -19.38 11.74
N PHE A 266 -27.61 -19.16 12.90
CA PHE A 266 -28.27 -18.59 14.08
C PHE A 266 -28.09 -17.08 14.18
N THR A 267 -26.93 -16.55 13.79
CA THR A 267 -26.61 -15.10 13.87
C THR A 267 -27.02 -14.32 12.62
N GLY A 268 -27.19 -14.99 11.49
CA GLY A 268 -27.33 -14.34 10.19
C GLY A 268 -26.01 -13.76 9.68
N LEU A 269 -26.07 -13.11 8.51
CA LEU A 269 -24.93 -12.46 7.85
C LEU A 269 -24.89 -10.94 8.08
N ASP A 270 -25.96 -10.36 8.61
CA ASP A 270 -26.13 -8.90 8.69
C ASP A 270 -25.11 -8.24 9.62
N ALA A 271 -24.84 -8.84 10.78
CA ALA A 271 -23.79 -8.38 11.70
C ALA A 271 -22.38 -8.37 11.06
N LEU A 272 -22.15 -9.21 10.05
CA LEU A 272 -20.89 -9.23 9.31
C LEU A 272 -20.75 -8.02 8.36
N TRP A 273 -21.87 -7.51 7.83
CA TRP A 273 -21.89 -6.40 6.89
C TRP A 273 -21.70 -5.05 7.56
N GLU A 274 -22.17 -4.90 8.80
CA GLU A 274 -21.94 -3.72 9.63
C GLU A 274 -20.45 -3.54 9.98
N THR A 275 -19.68 -4.64 10.00
CA THR A 275 -18.27 -4.59 10.38
C THR A 275 -17.39 -4.12 9.21
N ARG A 276 -16.74 -2.94 9.34
CA ARG A 276 -15.87 -2.37 8.29
C ARG A 276 -14.66 -3.26 7.91
N SER A 277 -14.34 -4.30 8.68
CA SER A 277 -13.18 -5.20 8.49
C SER A 277 -13.49 -6.67 8.19
N ALA A 278 -14.75 -7.06 7.93
CA ALA A 278 -15.15 -8.47 7.80
C ALA A 278 -14.33 -9.26 6.77
N THR A 279 -14.15 -8.73 5.55
CA THR A 279 -13.35 -9.39 4.49
C THR A 279 -11.92 -9.68 4.95
N PHE A 280 -11.28 -8.73 5.63
CA PHE A 280 -9.90 -8.89 6.11
C PHE A 280 -9.79 -10.02 7.13
N ILE A 281 -10.72 -10.09 8.09
CA ILE A 281 -10.74 -11.13 9.11
C ILE A 281 -10.98 -12.51 8.48
N LEU A 282 -11.99 -12.64 7.60
CA LEU A 282 -12.32 -13.90 6.93
C LEU A 282 -11.14 -14.42 6.10
N MET A 283 -10.50 -13.55 5.32
CA MET A 283 -9.34 -13.90 4.50
C MET A 283 -8.12 -14.23 5.35
N SER A 284 -7.95 -13.58 6.51
CA SER A 284 -6.89 -13.91 7.47
C SER A 284 -7.07 -15.31 8.04
N VAL A 285 -8.30 -15.72 8.38
CA VAL A 285 -8.58 -17.09 8.83
C VAL A 285 -8.20 -18.11 7.76
N ILE A 286 -8.52 -17.86 6.49
CA ILE A 286 -8.09 -18.70 5.37
C ILE A 286 -6.56 -18.75 5.30
N ALA A 287 -5.90 -17.59 5.22
CA ALA A 287 -4.45 -17.50 5.04
C ALA A 287 -3.68 -18.22 6.16
N VAL A 288 -4.05 -17.98 7.43
CA VAL A 288 -3.41 -18.61 8.59
C VAL A 288 -3.69 -20.13 8.61
N SER A 289 -4.90 -20.56 8.27
CA SER A 289 -5.24 -21.99 8.20
C SER A 289 -4.41 -22.71 7.13
N LEU A 290 -4.33 -22.14 5.92
CA LEU A 290 -3.55 -22.71 4.82
C LEU A 290 -2.05 -22.73 5.14
N LEU A 291 -1.53 -21.66 5.75
CA LEU A 291 -0.14 -21.61 6.21
C LEU A 291 0.14 -22.67 7.28
N GLY A 292 -0.76 -22.85 8.24
CA GLY A 292 -0.66 -23.89 9.27
C GLY A 292 -0.67 -25.31 8.68
N VAL A 293 -1.57 -25.58 7.74
CA VAL A 293 -1.61 -26.87 7.02
C VAL A 293 -0.31 -27.12 6.26
N ASN A 294 0.22 -26.12 5.56
CA ASN A 294 1.50 -26.23 4.87
C ASN A 294 2.68 -26.47 5.83
N ALA A 295 2.71 -25.76 6.96
CA ALA A 295 3.78 -25.85 7.94
C ALA A 295 3.86 -27.25 8.58
N ILE A 296 2.73 -27.92 8.75
CA ILE A 296 2.68 -29.29 9.30
C ILE A 296 2.97 -30.34 8.21
N TRP A 297 2.48 -30.14 6.98
CA TRP A 297 2.69 -31.09 5.89
C TRP A 297 4.16 -31.16 5.44
N GLN A 298 4.86 -30.02 5.43
CA GLN A 298 6.27 -29.87 5.07
C GLN A 298 6.65 -30.48 3.72
N ASP A 299 7.14 -31.71 3.69
CA ASP A 299 7.60 -32.45 2.51
C ASP A 299 6.83 -33.77 2.28
N GLY A 300 5.86 -34.09 3.14
CA GLY A 300 5.06 -35.32 3.06
C GLY A 300 5.82 -36.61 3.41
N THR A 301 7.04 -36.52 3.95
CA THR A 301 7.87 -37.69 4.27
C THR A 301 7.54 -38.32 5.62
N LEU A 302 6.97 -37.54 6.55
CA LEU A 302 6.54 -38.00 7.87
C LEU A 302 5.01 -37.93 7.99
N PRO A 303 4.34 -39.01 8.44
CA PRO A 303 2.92 -38.94 8.77
C PRO A 303 2.74 -37.99 9.96
N PRO A 304 1.79 -37.04 9.91
CA PRO A 304 1.61 -36.08 10.99
C PRO A 304 1.25 -36.80 12.29
N SER A 305 1.92 -36.45 13.40
CA SER A 305 1.78 -37.08 14.72
C SER A 305 0.44 -36.79 15.42
N TYR A 306 -0.64 -36.55 14.67
CA TYR A 306 -1.96 -36.29 15.23
C TYR A 306 -2.79 -37.55 15.41
N PRO A 307 -3.52 -37.66 16.55
CA PRO A 307 -4.55 -38.67 16.70
C PRO A 307 -5.67 -38.44 15.67
N ARG A 308 -6.39 -39.52 15.33
CA ARG A 308 -7.38 -39.51 14.23
C ARG A 308 -8.45 -38.42 14.40
N TRP A 309 -8.96 -38.22 15.61
CA TRP A 309 -9.99 -37.21 15.90
C TRP A 309 -9.53 -35.79 15.56
N LEU A 310 -8.28 -35.45 15.88
CA LEU A 310 -7.73 -34.13 15.64
C LEU A 310 -7.51 -33.87 14.14
N ARG A 311 -7.14 -34.91 13.38
CA ARG A 311 -7.10 -34.85 11.92
C ARG A 311 -8.48 -34.59 11.32
N HIS A 312 -9.54 -35.15 11.91
CA HIS A 312 -10.91 -34.86 11.49
C HIS A 312 -11.29 -33.41 11.78
N VAL A 313 -10.95 -32.86 12.96
CA VAL A 313 -11.18 -31.44 13.28
C VAL A 313 -10.50 -30.53 12.25
N ILE A 314 -9.22 -30.78 11.95
CA ILE A 314 -8.47 -30.00 10.96
C ILE A 314 -9.08 -30.16 9.56
N ALA A 315 -9.42 -31.38 9.16
CA ALA A 315 -10.06 -31.65 7.87
C ALA A 315 -11.38 -30.90 7.74
N THR A 316 -12.27 -31.00 8.73
CA THR A 316 -13.54 -30.27 8.76
C THR A 316 -13.32 -28.76 8.73
N GLY A 317 -12.36 -28.23 9.50
CA GLY A 317 -11.97 -26.83 9.44
C GLY A 317 -11.56 -26.39 8.03
N VAL A 318 -10.69 -27.15 7.36
CA VAL A 318 -10.29 -26.87 5.97
C VAL A 318 -11.47 -26.93 5.01
N LEU A 319 -12.42 -27.86 5.21
CA LEU A 319 -13.64 -27.95 4.41
C LEU A 319 -14.58 -26.75 4.58
N THR A 320 -14.48 -26.03 5.70
CA THR A 320 -15.26 -24.80 5.91
C THR A 320 -14.65 -23.57 5.25
N LEU A 321 -13.34 -23.55 4.97
CA LEU A 321 -12.65 -22.37 4.40
C LEU A 321 -13.24 -21.83 3.08
N PRO A 322 -13.76 -22.66 2.14
CA PRO A 322 -14.45 -22.14 0.96
C PRO A 322 -15.64 -21.24 1.29
N VAL A 323 -16.37 -21.52 2.37
CA VAL A 323 -17.50 -20.70 2.83
C VAL A 323 -17.02 -19.30 3.22
N TYR A 324 -15.90 -19.20 3.96
CA TYR A 324 -15.26 -17.93 4.28
C TYR A 324 -14.88 -17.14 3.03
N GLY A 325 -14.32 -17.81 2.04
CA GLY A 325 -13.88 -17.18 0.80
C GLY A 325 -15.05 -16.58 0.02
N VAL A 326 -16.15 -17.34 -0.10
CA VAL A 326 -17.39 -16.90 -0.76
C VAL A 326 -18.02 -15.72 -0.02
N ILE A 327 -18.16 -15.79 1.31
CA ILE A 327 -18.70 -14.69 2.11
C ILE A 327 -17.82 -13.44 1.98
N GLY A 328 -16.50 -13.58 2.06
CA GLY A 328 -15.57 -12.46 1.95
C GLY A 328 -15.59 -11.79 0.58
N LEU A 329 -15.67 -12.57 -0.51
CA LEU A 329 -15.85 -12.05 -1.87
C LEU A 329 -17.21 -11.38 -2.05
N HIS A 330 -18.27 -11.94 -1.46
CA HIS A 330 -19.59 -11.32 -1.49
C HIS A 330 -19.60 -9.97 -0.76
N ALA A 331 -18.99 -9.90 0.43
CA ALA A 331 -18.76 -8.65 1.18
C ALA A 331 -18.13 -7.56 0.32
N LEU A 332 -17.06 -7.94 -0.39
CA LEU A 332 -16.31 -7.04 -1.22
C LEU A 332 -17.12 -6.62 -2.46
N SER A 333 -17.91 -7.54 -3.01
CA SER A 333 -18.82 -7.24 -4.12
C SER A 333 -19.91 -6.22 -3.74
N LEU A 334 -20.44 -6.28 -2.51
CA LEU A 334 -21.40 -5.30 -2.01
C LEU A 334 -20.77 -3.91 -1.91
N ARG A 335 -19.54 -3.82 -1.39
CA ARG A 335 -18.78 -2.55 -1.34
C ARG A 335 -18.47 -1.99 -2.71
N ILE A 336 -18.11 -2.85 -3.67
CA ILE A 336 -17.90 -2.44 -5.06
C ILE A 336 -19.22 -1.96 -5.67
N GLY A 337 -20.35 -2.61 -5.35
CA GLY A 337 -21.68 -2.16 -5.75
C GLY A 337 -21.98 -0.75 -5.24
N GLN A 338 -21.82 -0.53 -3.94
CA GLN A 338 -22.11 0.72 -3.23
C GLN A 338 -21.16 1.86 -3.62
N TYR A 339 -19.84 1.64 -3.51
CA TYR A 339 -18.81 2.68 -3.62
C TYR A 339 -18.02 2.66 -4.93
N GLY A 340 -18.27 1.70 -5.82
CA GLY A 340 -17.53 1.57 -7.09
C GLY A 340 -16.19 0.87 -6.96
N TRP A 341 -15.52 0.70 -8.11
CA TRP A 341 -14.16 0.18 -8.16
C TRP A 341 -13.13 1.25 -7.80
N THR A 342 -12.11 0.86 -7.03
CA THR A 342 -10.89 1.64 -6.77
C THR A 342 -9.68 0.76 -7.03
N SER A 343 -8.49 1.37 -7.18
CA SER A 343 -7.22 0.65 -7.35
C SER A 343 -7.00 -0.38 -6.21
N GLU A 344 -7.20 0.04 -4.96
CA GLU A 344 -7.10 -0.81 -3.77
C GLU A 344 -8.05 -2.01 -3.81
N ARG A 345 -9.30 -1.79 -4.24
CA ARG A 345 -10.32 -2.86 -4.31
C ARG A 345 -9.97 -3.90 -5.37
N VAL A 346 -9.32 -3.51 -6.47
CA VAL A 346 -8.84 -4.46 -7.49
C VAL A 346 -7.74 -5.38 -6.92
N PHE A 347 -6.79 -4.82 -6.16
CA PHE A 347 -5.79 -5.62 -5.44
C PHE A 347 -6.47 -6.53 -4.41
N ALA A 348 -7.41 -5.99 -3.61
CA ALA A 348 -8.14 -6.76 -2.61
C ALA A 348 -8.92 -7.93 -3.23
N VAL A 349 -9.65 -7.71 -4.34
CA VAL A 349 -10.37 -8.77 -5.06
C VAL A 349 -9.40 -9.84 -5.55
N SER A 350 -8.26 -9.44 -6.10
CA SER A 350 -7.24 -10.38 -6.60
C SER A 350 -6.68 -11.27 -5.50
N ILE A 351 -6.37 -10.70 -4.33
CA ILE A 351 -5.91 -11.44 -3.15
C ILE A 351 -7.01 -12.36 -2.61
N CYS A 352 -8.24 -11.84 -2.46
CA CYS A 352 -9.38 -12.62 -1.97
C CYS A 352 -9.70 -13.78 -2.91
N ALA A 353 -9.64 -13.56 -4.23
CA ALA A 353 -9.86 -14.60 -5.24
C ALA A 353 -8.77 -15.68 -5.15
N LEU A 354 -7.49 -15.31 -5.03
CA LEU A 354 -6.39 -16.26 -4.86
C LEU A 354 -6.56 -17.10 -3.59
N LEU A 355 -6.89 -16.49 -2.45
CA LEU A 355 -7.13 -17.19 -1.19
C LEU A 355 -8.36 -18.10 -1.26
N THR A 356 -9.42 -17.67 -1.91
CA THR A 356 -10.64 -18.47 -2.11
C THR A 356 -10.34 -19.68 -3.01
N ILE A 357 -9.64 -19.48 -4.13
CA ILE A 357 -9.19 -20.57 -5.00
C ILE A 357 -8.32 -21.56 -4.22
N ALA A 358 -7.42 -21.06 -3.38
CA ALA A 358 -6.60 -21.90 -2.50
C ALA A 358 -7.45 -22.68 -1.49
N ALA A 359 -8.45 -22.05 -0.86
CA ALA A 359 -9.38 -22.71 0.06
C ALA A 359 -10.13 -23.87 -0.62
N PHE A 360 -10.67 -23.64 -1.82
CA PHE A 360 -11.31 -24.71 -2.62
C PHE A 360 -10.33 -25.82 -2.98
N ALA A 361 -9.12 -25.47 -3.45
CA ALA A 361 -8.13 -26.47 -3.83
C ALA A 361 -7.73 -27.36 -2.64
N TYR A 362 -7.55 -26.78 -1.45
CA TYR A 362 -7.24 -27.50 -0.22
C TYR A 362 -8.41 -28.36 0.25
N ALA A 363 -9.64 -27.85 0.20
CA ALA A 363 -10.84 -28.63 0.51
C ALA A 363 -10.95 -29.87 -0.42
N ILE A 364 -10.72 -29.71 -1.72
CA ILE A 364 -10.66 -30.84 -2.68
C ILE A 364 -9.52 -31.81 -2.32
N GLY A 365 -8.37 -31.28 -1.89
CA GLY A 365 -7.24 -32.08 -1.40
C GLY A 365 -7.58 -32.94 -0.19
N VAL A 366 -8.43 -32.44 0.71
CA VAL A 366 -8.94 -33.18 1.89
C VAL A 366 -9.98 -34.23 1.50
N LEU A 367 -10.89 -33.91 0.57
CA LEU A 367 -11.98 -34.82 0.16
C LEU A 367 -11.51 -36.01 -0.70
N ARG A 368 -10.36 -35.93 -1.37
CA ARG A 368 -9.90 -36.99 -2.30
C ARG A 368 -9.24 -38.17 -1.56
N PRO A 369 -9.83 -39.38 -1.57
CA PRO A 369 -9.36 -40.52 -0.74
C PRO A 369 -8.10 -41.24 -1.25
N ARG A 370 -7.34 -40.69 -2.20
CA ARG A 370 -6.27 -41.47 -2.88
C ARG A 370 -4.98 -41.49 -2.07
N GLY A 371 -4.92 -42.40 -1.10
CA GLY A 371 -3.68 -42.77 -0.40
C GLY A 371 -3.39 -41.92 0.84
N ALA A 372 -2.22 -41.29 0.88
CA ALA A 372 -1.79 -40.49 2.02
C ALA A 372 -2.63 -39.20 2.18
N TRP A 373 -2.90 -38.82 3.44
CA TRP A 373 -3.56 -37.56 3.78
C TRP A 373 -2.86 -36.38 3.08
N LEU A 374 -3.62 -35.55 2.35
CA LEU A 374 -3.12 -34.40 1.60
C LEU A 374 -2.10 -34.71 0.47
N ALA A 375 -2.16 -35.89 -0.16
CA ALA A 375 -1.24 -36.26 -1.25
C ALA A 375 -1.25 -35.30 -2.47
N LEU A 376 -2.30 -34.49 -2.65
CA LEU A 376 -2.41 -33.54 -3.77
C LEU A 376 -1.75 -32.18 -3.48
N LEU A 377 -1.42 -31.89 -2.21
CA LEU A 377 -0.93 -30.59 -1.75
C LEU A 377 0.29 -30.08 -2.54
N PRO A 378 1.31 -30.90 -2.86
CA PRO A 378 2.45 -30.46 -3.66
C PRO A 378 2.05 -29.83 -5.00
N ARG A 379 1.10 -30.47 -5.70
CA ARG A 379 0.63 -30.00 -7.02
C ARG A 379 -0.21 -28.74 -6.88
N ILE A 380 -1.06 -28.69 -5.85
CA ILE A 380 -1.87 -27.51 -5.55
C ILE A 380 -0.98 -26.30 -5.29
N ASN A 381 0.05 -26.45 -4.45
CA ASN A 381 0.92 -25.35 -4.06
C ASN A 381 1.77 -24.83 -5.22
N ILE A 382 2.31 -25.73 -6.05
CA ILE A 382 3.00 -25.33 -7.27
C ILE A 382 2.04 -24.54 -8.17
N ALA A 383 0.84 -25.07 -8.43
CA ALA A 383 -0.15 -24.40 -9.26
C ALA A 383 -0.57 -23.03 -8.69
N LEU A 384 -0.81 -22.93 -7.38
CA LEU A 384 -1.17 -21.67 -6.71
C LEU A 384 -0.02 -20.66 -6.75
N SER A 385 1.22 -21.08 -6.56
CA SER A 385 2.37 -20.17 -6.63
C SER A 385 2.57 -19.61 -8.05
N LEU A 386 2.40 -20.44 -9.09
CA LEU A 386 2.46 -20.00 -10.48
C LEU A 386 1.28 -19.10 -10.84
N LEU A 387 0.08 -19.42 -10.36
CA LEU A 387 -1.11 -18.59 -10.51
C LEU A 387 -0.90 -17.22 -9.85
N ALA A 388 -0.35 -17.17 -8.63
CA ALA A 388 -0.06 -15.93 -7.93
C ALA A 388 0.96 -15.07 -8.70
N ILE A 389 2.04 -15.66 -9.22
CA ILE A 389 3.00 -14.95 -10.08
C ILE A 389 2.30 -14.41 -11.34
N GLY A 390 1.43 -15.20 -11.97
CA GLY A 390 0.65 -14.80 -13.14
C GLY A 390 -0.32 -13.64 -12.86
N VAL A 391 -1.03 -13.68 -11.73
CA VAL A 391 -1.94 -12.60 -11.30
C VAL A 391 -1.16 -11.32 -10.98
N ILE A 392 -0.02 -11.43 -10.28
CA ILE A 392 0.85 -10.27 -10.02
C ILE A 392 1.36 -9.67 -11.33
N ALA A 393 1.78 -10.49 -12.29
CA ALA A 393 2.22 -10.02 -13.60
C ALA A 393 1.06 -9.32 -14.35
N ALA A 394 -0.16 -9.87 -14.27
CA ALA A 394 -1.35 -9.28 -14.89
C ALA A 394 -1.70 -7.91 -14.26
N LEU A 395 -1.65 -7.79 -12.93
CA LEU A 395 -1.92 -6.55 -12.18
C LEU A 395 -0.93 -5.44 -12.51
N ASN A 396 0.32 -5.80 -12.80
CA ASN A 396 1.37 -4.86 -13.18
C ASN A 396 1.52 -4.73 -14.71
N SER A 397 0.42 -4.90 -15.44
CA SER A 397 0.37 -4.84 -16.90
C SER A 397 -0.95 -4.24 -17.39
N PRO A 398 -1.06 -3.89 -18.69
CA PRO A 398 -2.31 -3.40 -19.27
C PRO A 398 -3.49 -4.38 -19.17
N LEU A 399 -3.24 -5.67 -18.88
CA LEU A 399 -4.27 -6.71 -18.85
C LEU A 399 -5.24 -6.50 -17.67
N LEU A 400 -4.71 -6.33 -16.46
CA LEU A 400 -5.49 -6.18 -15.23
C LEU A 400 -5.06 -4.93 -14.45
N ASP A 401 -4.93 -3.81 -15.16
CA ASP A 401 -4.51 -2.54 -14.57
C ASP A 401 -5.54 -1.99 -13.55
N PRO A 402 -5.18 -1.91 -12.24
CA PRO A 402 -6.06 -1.41 -11.19
C PRO A 402 -6.53 0.03 -11.42
N HIS A 403 -5.64 0.91 -11.90
CA HIS A 403 -5.96 2.33 -12.09
C HIS A 403 -6.93 2.53 -13.25
N ARG A 404 -6.79 1.73 -14.33
CA ARG A 404 -7.75 1.72 -15.44
C ARG A 404 -9.14 1.26 -15.01
N ILE A 405 -9.22 0.23 -14.16
CA ILE A 405 -10.50 -0.30 -13.68
C ILE A 405 -11.18 0.71 -12.75
N GLY A 406 -10.44 1.30 -11.80
CA GLY A 406 -10.95 2.31 -10.88
C GLY A 406 -11.47 3.57 -11.58
N ALA A 407 -10.57 4.30 -12.25
CA ALA A 407 -10.93 5.54 -12.96
C ALA A 407 -12.01 5.30 -14.03
N GLY A 408 -11.96 4.16 -14.72
CA GLY A 408 -12.96 3.78 -15.72
C GLY A 408 -14.33 3.43 -15.15
N ASP A 409 -14.43 2.92 -13.92
CA ASP A 409 -15.72 2.71 -13.24
C ASP A 409 -16.31 4.02 -12.73
N GLN A 410 -15.46 4.86 -12.15
CA GLN A 410 -15.86 6.19 -11.66
C GLN A 410 -16.44 7.05 -12.79
N LEU A 411 -15.75 7.13 -13.93
CA LEU A 411 -16.24 7.86 -15.09
C LEU A 411 -17.55 7.27 -15.65
N ARG A 412 -17.69 5.94 -15.67
CA ARG A 412 -18.91 5.28 -16.15
C ARG A 412 -20.10 5.52 -15.22
N ARG A 413 -19.88 5.54 -13.91
CA ARG A 413 -20.92 5.86 -12.92
C ARG A 413 -21.36 7.31 -13.04
N TRP A 414 -20.41 8.23 -13.24
CA TRP A 414 -20.68 9.62 -13.57
C TRP A 414 -21.53 9.76 -14.84
N GLN A 415 -21.11 9.16 -15.95
CA GLN A 415 -21.83 9.24 -17.22
C GLN A 415 -23.24 8.66 -17.15
N ASN A 416 -23.43 7.60 -16.35
CA ASN A 416 -24.73 6.96 -16.16
C ASN A 416 -25.62 7.63 -15.09
N GLY A 417 -25.21 8.77 -14.52
CA GLY A 417 -26.02 9.46 -13.50
C GLY A 417 -26.10 8.75 -12.15
N ARG A 418 -25.22 7.77 -11.88
CA ARG A 418 -25.20 7.01 -10.62
C ARG A 418 -24.39 7.70 -9.52
N THR A 419 -23.62 8.71 -9.88
CA THR A 419 -22.78 9.49 -8.98
C THR A 419 -23.07 10.97 -9.21
N ASP A 420 -23.28 11.68 -8.12
CA ASP A 420 -23.46 13.13 -8.07
C ASP A 420 -22.12 13.86 -7.94
N ALA A 421 -22.11 15.16 -8.22
CA ALA A 421 -20.90 15.99 -8.25
C ALA A 421 -20.10 15.89 -6.94
N GLU A 422 -20.80 15.82 -5.81
CA GLU A 422 -20.24 15.72 -4.46
C GLU A 422 -19.52 14.40 -4.16
N HIS A 423 -19.85 13.33 -4.89
CA HIS A 423 -19.31 11.98 -4.68
C HIS A 423 -18.35 11.55 -5.80
N LEU A 424 -18.07 12.43 -6.76
CA LEU A 424 -17.13 12.20 -7.84
C LEU A 424 -15.72 12.51 -7.36
N ASP A 425 -14.95 11.55 -6.86
CA ASP A 425 -13.60 11.75 -6.31
C ASP A 425 -12.58 12.31 -7.34
N LEU A 426 -12.48 13.63 -7.44
CA LEU A 426 -11.55 14.29 -8.36
C LEU A 426 -10.10 14.21 -7.87
N HIS A 427 -9.89 14.03 -6.56
CA HIS A 427 -8.55 13.91 -5.98
C HIS A 427 -7.90 12.60 -6.41
N ASP A 428 -8.61 11.47 -6.28
CA ASP A 428 -8.11 10.17 -6.73
C ASP A 428 -7.76 10.22 -8.22
N LEU A 429 -8.65 10.77 -9.06
CA LEU A 429 -8.38 10.92 -10.49
C LEU A 429 -7.15 11.81 -10.74
N ARG A 430 -6.97 12.89 -9.99
CA ARG A 430 -5.87 13.83 -10.22
C ARG A 430 -4.51 13.28 -9.77
N TYR A 431 -4.44 12.63 -8.61
CA TYR A 431 -3.19 12.38 -7.90
C TYR A 431 -2.88 10.89 -7.70
N ASP A 432 -3.89 10.06 -7.40
CA ASP A 432 -3.68 8.70 -6.87
C ASP A 432 -3.84 7.62 -7.97
N SER A 433 -4.61 7.91 -9.01
CA SER A 433 -4.87 7.01 -10.15
C SER A 433 -3.84 7.12 -11.30
N GLY A 434 -2.71 7.79 -11.06
CA GLY A 434 -1.62 7.95 -12.03
C GLY A 434 -2.02 8.62 -13.34
N ARG A 435 -1.31 8.31 -14.43
CA ARG A 435 -1.56 8.85 -15.79
C ARG A 435 -3.01 8.63 -16.25
N ILE A 436 -3.59 7.48 -15.91
CA ILE A 436 -4.93 7.12 -16.40
C ILE A 436 -6.00 7.94 -15.68
N GLY A 437 -5.88 8.09 -14.35
CA GLY A 437 -6.71 9.01 -13.59
C GLY A 437 -6.65 10.42 -14.17
N TYR A 438 -5.44 10.93 -14.40
CA TYR A 438 -5.26 12.29 -14.93
C TYR A 438 -5.93 12.47 -16.29
N ARG A 439 -5.82 11.50 -17.19
CA ARG A 439 -6.53 11.52 -18.48
C ARG A 439 -8.04 11.44 -18.33
N ALA A 440 -8.55 10.70 -17.34
CA ALA A 440 -9.98 10.67 -17.04
C ALA A 440 -10.46 12.04 -16.52
N LEU A 441 -9.68 12.71 -15.68
CA LEU A 441 -9.94 14.08 -15.25
C LEU A 441 -9.95 15.07 -16.43
N GLN A 442 -8.99 14.96 -17.35
CA GLN A 442 -8.99 15.76 -18.59
C GLN A 442 -10.24 15.53 -19.43
N ALA A 443 -10.71 14.29 -19.53
CA ALA A 443 -11.94 13.98 -20.26
C ALA A 443 -13.18 14.62 -19.62
N LEU A 444 -13.22 14.73 -18.28
CA LEU A 444 -14.31 15.39 -17.55
C LEU A 444 -14.45 16.88 -17.88
N GLN A 445 -13.38 17.56 -18.31
CA GLN A 445 -13.46 18.97 -18.72
C GLN A 445 -14.44 19.21 -19.88
N SER A 446 -14.60 18.21 -20.75
CA SER A 446 -15.50 18.25 -21.91
C SER A 446 -16.87 17.60 -21.65
N ASP A 447 -17.14 17.14 -20.42
CA ASP A 447 -18.37 16.45 -20.08
C ASP A 447 -19.53 17.42 -19.86
N ALA A 448 -20.69 17.14 -20.45
CA ALA A 448 -21.85 18.04 -20.42
C ALA A 448 -22.40 18.27 -19.01
N ARG A 449 -22.34 17.27 -18.10
CA ARG A 449 -22.80 17.42 -16.71
C ARG A 449 -21.82 18.25 -15.91
N VAL A 450 -20.53 18.16 -16.19
CA VAL A 450 -19.50 19.01 -15.57
C VAL A 450 -19.66 20.45 -16.04
N ILE A 451 -19.81 20.68 -17.34
CA ILE A 451 -20.00 22.03 -17.90
C ILE A 451 -21.28 22.70 -17.38
N ALA A 452 -22.34 21.92 -17.12
CA ALA A 452 -23.59 22.43 -16.56
C ALA A 452 -23.48 22.88 -15.09
N ASP A 453 -22.51 22.36 -14.33
CA ASP A 453 -22.27 22.73 -12.93
C ASP A 453 -21.00 23.60 -12.84
N THR A 454 -21.21 24.92 -12.69
CA THR A 454 -20.11 25.89 -12.64
C THR A 454 -19.12 25.62 -11.51
N ALA A 455 -19.59 25.19 -10.34
CA ALA A 455 -18.71 24.91 -9.19
C ALA A 455 -17.85 23.66 -9.43
N LEU A 456 -18.42 22.65 -10.10
CA LEU A 456 -17.69 21.44 -10.48
C LEU A 456 -16.69 21.70 -11.61
N ALA A 457 -17.09 22.45 -12.65
CA ALA A 457 -16.21 22.83 -13.76
C ALA A 457 -14.97 23.60 -13.28
N GLU A 458 -15.16 24.55 -12.36
CA GLU A 458 -14.06 25.29 -11.75
C GLU A 458 -13.13 24.38 -10.94
N SER A 459 -13.67 23.43 -10.16
CA SER A 459 -12.85 22.46 -9.41
C SER A 459 -12.00 21.59 -10.35
N VAL A 460 -12.59 21.08 -11.44
CA VAL A 460 -11.87 20.29 -12.45
C VAL A 460 -10.75 21.12 -13.10
N GLN A 461 -11.05 22.35 -13.52
CA GLN A 461 -10.07 23.23 -14.14
C GLN A 461 -8.90 23.55 -13.20
N ARG A 462 -9.18 23.91 -11.94
CA ARG A 462 -8.14 24.20 -10.94
C ARG A 462 -7.23 23.01 -10.69
N LEU A 463 -7.79 21.81 -10.57
CA LEU A 463 -7.00 20.60 -10.37
C LEU A 463 -6.10 20.30 -11.59
N LEU A 464 -6.55 20.60 -12.80
CA LEU A 464 -5.76 20.42 -14.02
C LEU A 464 -4.65 21.47 -14.18
N GLU A 465 -4.89 22.70 -13.74
CA GLU A 465 -3.91 23.80 -13.76
C GLU A 465 -2.82 23.64 -12.69
N ARG A 466 -3.11 22.92 -11.61
CA ARG A 466 -2.11 22.60 -10.58
C ARG A 466 -1.04 21.68 -11.15
N GLU A 467 0.20 22.10 -11.04
CA GLU A 467 1.36 21.28 -11.43
C GLU A 467 1.83 20.34 -10.31
N ASN A 468 1.39 20.56 -9.07
CA ASN A 468 1.86 19.85 -7.87
C ASN A 468 0.70 19.18 -7.12
N ALA A 469 0.99 18.09 -6.42
CA ALA A 469 0.09 17.53 -5.40
C ALA A 469 0.04 18.46 -4.18
N PRO A 470 -1.11 18.56 -3.48
CA PRO A 470 -1.17 19.19 -2.17
C PRO A 470 -0.21 18.44 -1.27
N ASP A 471 0.76 19.16 -0.74
CA ASP A 471 1.95 18.60 -0.13
C ASP A 471 1.57 17.84 1.15
N ARG A 472 1.49 16.49 1.10
CA ARG A 472 1.29 15.65 2.31
C ARG A 472 2.39 15.91 3.35
N GLN A 473 3.55 16.42 2.91
CA GLN A 473 4.66 16.90 3.72
C GLN A 473 5.35 18.05 2.96
N ALA A 474 4.92 19.29 3.21
CA ALA A 474 5.60 20.51 2.75
C ALA A 474 7.13 20.32 2.71
N ASP A 475 7.72 20.13 1.52
CA ASP A 475 9.20 20.10 1.40
C ASP A 475 9.69 21.50 1.76
N PRO A 476 10.36 21.70 2.92
CA PRO A 476 10.76 23.05 3.38
C PRO A 476 11.74 23.72 2.42
N ARG A 477 12.28 22.98 1.44
CA ARG A 477 13.30 23.44 0.50
C ARG A 477 12.72 24.05 -0.78
N ARG A 478 11.40 24.05 -0.99
CA ARG A 478 10.78 24.65 -2.18
C ARG A 478 10.09 25.98 -1.83
N PRO A 479 10.57 27.12 -2.36
CA PRO A 479 9.96 28.41 -2.09
C PRO A 479 8.61 28.51 -2.81
N ARG A 480 7.51 28.48 -2.05
CA ARG A 480 6.18 28.87 -2.55
C ARG A 480 6.14 30.37 -2.75
N GLN A 481 5.56 30.83 -3.86
CA GLN A 481 5.43 32.25 -4.13
C GLN A 481 4.35 32.86 -3.22
N ARG A 482 4.79 33.61 -2.22
CA ARG A 482 3.88 34.37 -1.35
C ARG A 482 3.31 35.57 -2.11
N LEU A 483 2.00 35.73 -2.04
CA LEU A 483 1.26 36.88 -2.52
C LEU A 483 1.41 38.00 -1.48
N THR A 484 1.95 39.15 -1.91
CA THR A 484 2.23 40.29 -1.02
C THR A 484 1.46 41.56 -1.40
N SER A 485 0.74 41.55 -2.53
CA SER A 485 -0.09 42.68 -2.96
C SER A 485 -1.57 42.35 -2.94
N VAL A 486 -2.39 43.39 -2.76
CA VAL A 486 -3.85 43.29 -2.72
C VAL A 486 -4.39 42.79 -4.05
N GLU A 487 -3.81 43.22 -5.17
CA GLU A 487 -4.22 42.84 -6.52
C GLU A 487 -3.92 41.36 -6.79
N ALA A 488 -2.76 40.87 -6.33
CA ALA A 488 -2.38 39.48 -6.46
C ALA A 488 -3.32 38.58 -5.64
N LEU A 489 -3.66 39.00 -4.41
CA LEU A 489 -4.60 38.27 -3.56
C LEU A 489 -6.03 38.29 -4.13
N ALA A 490 -6.50 39.45 -4.60
CA ALA A 490 -7.80 39.61 -5.25
C ALA A 490 -7.96 38.72 -6.49
N SER A 491 -6.87 38.50 -7.24
CA SER A 491 -6.89 37.64 -8.43
C SER A 491 -6.93 36.14 -8.13
N ARG A 492 -6.67 35.74 -6.86
CA ARG A 492 -6.58 34.34 -6.44
C ARG A 492 -7.73 33.90 -5.56
N ILE A 493 -8.25 34.79 -4.72
CA ILE A 493 -9.41 34.50 -3.88
C ILE A 493 -10.68 34.62 -4.72
N VAL A 494 -11.44 33.54 -4.81
CA VAL A 494 -12.69 33.49 -5.58
C VAL A 494 -13.89 33.57 -4.63
N PRO A 495 -14.84 34.51 -4.81
CA PRO A 495 -16.05 34.51 -4.02
C PRO A 495 -16.90 33.28 -4.34
N ALA A 496 -17.51 32.70 -3.32
CA ALA A 496 -18.46 31.61 -3.49
C ALA A 496 -19.69 32.06 -4.28
N ARG A 497 -20.48 31.09 -4.75
CA ARG A 497 -21.71 31.40 -5.48
C ARG A 497 -22.70 32.15 -4.59
N GLY A 498 -23.13 33.32 -5.07
CA GLY A 498 -24.01 34.20 -4.33
C GLY A 498 -23.29 35.17 -3.38
N SER A 499 -21.96 35.12 -3.36
CA SER A 499 -21.11 36.01 -2.55
C SER A 499 -20.51 37.16 -3.34
N GLN A 500 -20.24 38.28 -2.67
CA GLN A 500 -19.58 39.43 -3.29
C GLN A 500 -18.04 39.28 -3.29
N PRO A 501 -17.34 39.88 -4.27
CA PRO A 501 -15.88 39.94 -4.27
C PRO A 501 -15.34 40.64 -3.01
N PRO A 502 -14.22 40.15 -2.44
CA PRO A 502 -13.68 40.72 -1.21
C PRO A 502 -13.23 42.18 -1.42
N GLU A 503 -13.63 43.05 -0.48
CA GLU A 503 -13.23 44.46 -0.50
C GLU A 503 -11.73 44.65 -0.28
N GLN A 504 -11.16 45.73 -0.81
CA GLN A 504 -9.74 46.05 -0.62
C GLN A 504 -9.35 46.19 0.86
N ALA A 505 -10.25 46.68 1.71
CA ALA A 505 -9.99 46.83 3.14
C ALA A 505 -9.78 45.45 3.82
N LEU A 506 -10.56 44.44 3.42
CA LEU A 506 -10.40 43.07 3.91
C LEU A 506 -9.08 42.47 3.41
N LEU A 507 -8.79 42.61 2.11
CA LEU A 507 -7.55 42.09 1.52
C LEU A 507 -6.29 42.69 2.17
N ARG A 508 -6.31 43.97 2.55
CA ARG A 508 -5.22 44.60 3.33
C ARG A 508 -5.11 44.01 4.74
N ALA A 509 -6.24 43.74 5.39
CA ALA A 509 -6.25 43.12 6.71
C ALA A 509 -5.71 41.68 6.66
N LEU A 510 -6.06 40.92 5.61
CA LEU A 510 -5.54 39.58 5.35
C LEU A 510 -4.03 39.56 5.13
N LEU A 511 -3.48 40.53 4.41
CA LEU A 511 -2.03 40.65 4.21
C LEU A 511 -1.28 41.06 5.49
N ALA A 512 -1.95 41.74 6.42
CA ALA A 512 -1.37 42.17 7.68
C ALA A 512 -1.32 41.05 8.73
N ASP A 513 -2.23 40.07 8.67
CA ASP A 513 -2.28 38.92 9.58
C ASP A 513 -1.75 37.66 8.88
N SER A 514 -0.45 37.39 9.02
CA SER A 514 0.19 36.21 8.41
C SER A 514 -0.30 34.87 8.98
N ASP A 515 -0.86 34.89 10.19
CA ASP A 515 -1.35 33.70 10.89
C ASP A 515 -2.84 33.46 10.63
N ALA A 516 -3.47 34.30 9.81
CA ALA A 516 -4.89 34.27 9.50
C ALA A 516 -5.36 32.99 8.79
N PHE A 517 -4.46 32.31 8.07
CA PHE A 517 -4.93 31.57 6.90
C PHE A 517 -4.17 30.35 6.44
N GLY A 518 -3.25 29.78 7.21
CA GLY A 518 -2.43 28.67 6.71
C GLY A 518 -1.76 29.07 5.38
N ASP A 519 -2.23 28.50 4.27
CA ASP A 519 -1.62 28.65 2.94
C ASP A 519 -2.32 29.64 1.97
N CYS A 520 -3.43 30.31 2.34
CA CYS A 520 -4.15 31.21 1.40
C CYS A 520 -3.39 32.48 0.96
N ASN A 521 -2.20 32.72 1.51
CA ASN A 521 -1.30 33.78 1.06
C ASN A 521 -0.30 33.30 -0.01
N PHE A 522 -0.41 32.07 -0.51
CA PHE A 522 0.42 31.54 -1.58
C PHE A 522 -0.32 31.45 -2.91
N ALA A 523 0.42 31.64 -4.01
CA ALA A 523 -0.13 31.69 -5.37
C ALA A 523 -0.79 30.39 -5.86
N ASP A 524 -0.49 29.26 -5.21
CA ASP A 524 -0.94 27.90 -5.53
C ASP A 524 -2.08 27.39 -4.62
N SER A 525 -2.49 28.20 -3.64
CA SER A 525 -3.61 27.89 -2.73
C SER A 525 -4.97 28.03 -3.42
N ASP A 526 -5.96 27.23 -2.98
CA ASP A 526 -7.32 27.25 -3.52
C ASP A 526 -8.27 27.82 -2.47
N CYS A 527 -8.44 29.15 -2.48
CA CYS A 527 -9.17 29.83 -1.41
C CYS A 527 -10.43 30.52 -1.90
N ILE A 528 -11.47 30.47 -1.07
CA ILE A 528 -12.75 31.11 -1.35
C ILE A 528 -13.21 32.02 -0.22
N THR A 529 -13.97 33.05 -0.55
CA THR A 529 -14.67 33.89 0.42
C THR A 529 -16.17 33.66 0.36
N ILE A 530 -16.81 33.64 1.53
CA ILE A 530 -18.26 33.65 1.67
C ILE A 530 -18.63 34.82 2.58
N ASP A 531 -19.34 35.80 2.04
CA ASP A 531 -19.98 36.89 2.81
C ASP A 531 -21.39 36.48 3.26
N ARG A 532 -21.66 36.62 4.55
CA ARG A 532 -22.96 36.37 5.17
C ARG A 532 -23.00 37.04 6.55
N ASP A 533 -24.17 37.51 6.93
CA ASP A 533 -24.48 37.84 8.33
C ASP A 533 -24.54 36.53 9.15
N LEU A 534 -23.45 36.24 9.86
CA LEU A 534 -23.23 34.99 10.59
C LEU A 534 -23.58 35.11 12.08
N ASP A 535 -23.60 36.32 12.63
CA ASP A 535 -23.95 36.59 14.03
C ASP A 535 -25.35 37.20 14.23
N GLY A 536 -26.02 37.59 13.14
CA GLY A 536 -27.38 38.12 13.12
C GLY A 536 -27.47 39.62 13.45
N ASP A 537 -26.37 40.37 13.43
CA ASP A 537 -26.34 41.79 13.76
C ASP A 537 -26.75 42.71 12.58
N GLY A 538 -27.02 42.14 11.40
CA GLY A 538 -27.39 42.84 10.18
C GLY A 538 -26.19 43.35 9.37
N ARG A 539 -24.96 43.03 9.75
CA ARG A 539 -23.73 43.27 9.00
C ARG A 539 -23.22 41.94 8.45
N GLU A 540 -22.44 42.02 7.37
CA GLU A 540 -21.88 40.82 6.75
C GLU A 540 -20.48 40.54 7.31
N GLU A 541 -20.28 39.33 7.82
CA GLU A 541 -18.97 38.75 8.07
C GLU A 541 -18.45 38.07 6.80
N VAL A 542 -17.13 37.94 6.71
CA VAL A 542 -16.49 37.18 5.62
C VAL A 542 -15.80 35.96 6.19
N LEU A 543 -16.22 34.80 5.73
CA LEU A 543 -15.54 33.53 5.95
C LEU A 543 -14.59 33.30 4.77
N LEU A 544 -13.29 33.25 5.02
CA LEU A 544 -12.32 32.80 4.03
C LEU A 544 -11.92 31.35 4.37
N CYS A 545 -11.87 30.49 3.37
CA CYS A 545 -11.62 29.05 3.54
C CYS A 545 -10.54 28.58 2.57
N ASP A 546 -9.63 27.75 3.08
CA ASP A 546 -8.71 26.98 2.24
C ASP A 546 -9.40 25.68 1.82
N LEU A 547 -9.58 25.50 0.51
CA LEU A 547 -10.20 24.32 -0.09
C LEU A 547 -9.20 23.23 -0.42
N ASP A 548 -7.91 23.42 -0.15
CA ASP A 548 -6.88 22.39 -0.28
C ASP A 548 -6.94 21.37 0.86
N MET A 549 -8.13 20.83 1.09
CA MET A 549 -8.48 19.97 2.21
C MET A 549 -8.14 18.53 1.88
N GLN A 550 -7.28 17.90 2.68
CA GLN A 550 -7.09 16.43 2.64
C GLN A 550 -7.67 15.75 3.87
N ILE A 551 -7.35 16.28 5.05
CA ILE A 551 -7.73 15.67 6.34
C ILE A 551 -8.54 16.67 7.16
N THR A 552 -8.13 17.93 7.13
CA THR A 552 -8.72 19.02 7.91
C THR A 552 -9.03 20.19 7.01
N ALA A 553 -10.21 20.78 7.20
CA ALA A 553 -10.58 22.07 6.65
C ALA A 553 -10.15 23.16 7.62
N SER A 554 -9.64 24.26 7.06
CA SER A 554 -9.27 25.46 7.82
C SER A 554 -9.93 26.68 7.17
N CYS A 555 -10.72 27.39 7.95
CA CYS A 555 -11.30 28.67 7.58
C CYS A 555 -11.04 29.70 8.68
N SER A 556 -11.00 30.98 8.32
CA SER A 556 -11.08 32.04 9.33
C SER A 556 -12.17 33.05 9.03
N LEU A 557 -12.77 33.53 10.10
CA LEU A 557 -13.92 34.40 10.13
C LEU A 557 -13.45 35.83 10.38
N TRP A 558 -13.92 36.76 9.56
CA TRP A 558 -13.57 38.18 9.62
C TRP A 558 -14.82 39.01 9.84
N ALA A 559 -14.76 39.91 10.81
CA ALA A 559 -15.86 40.80 11.17
C ALA A 559 -15.40 42.27 11.12
N ARG A 560 -16.37 43.18 10.99
CA ARG A 560 -16.13 44.62 11.01
C ARG A 560 -16.23 45.17 12.43
N SER A 561 -15.09 45.41 13.06
CA SER A 561 -14.99 46.05 14.38
C SER A 561 -15.47 47.52 14.35
N VAL A 562 -15.14 48.25 13.27
CA VAL A 562 -15.50 49.65 13.01
C VAL A 562 -15.69 49.84 11.49
N PRO A 563 -16.50 50.80 10.99
CA PRO A 563 -16.60 51.04 9.54
C PRO A 563 -15.22 51.17 8.86
N GLY A 564 -14.92 50.27 7.93
CA GLY A 564 -13.67 50.24 7.17
C GLY A 564 -12.50 49.48 7.82
N ARG A 565 -12.67 48.88 9.01
CA ARG A 565 -11.63 48.08 9.68
C ARG A 565 -12.10 46.65 9.92
N TRP A 566 -11.39 45.70 9.31
CA TRP A 566 -11.62 44.27 9.43
C TRP A 566 -10.69 43.65 10.48
N GLU A 567 -11.23 42.77 11.31
CA GLU A 567 -10.47 42.01 12.32
C GLU A 567 -10.88 40.54 12.28
N ARG A 568 -9.91 39.65 12.52
CA ARG A 568 -10.17 38.21 12.59
C ARG A 568 -10.94 37.90 13.87
N ALA A 569 -12.18 37.42 13.71
CA ALA A 569 -13.08 37.11 14.80
C ALA A 569 -12.93 35.67 15.31
N ALA A 570 -12.69 34.70 14.40
CA ALA A 570 -12.54 33.29 14.77
C ALA A 570 -11.72 32.50 13.74
N SER A 571 -11.28 31.30 14.13
CA SER A 571 -10.71 30.29 13.23
C SER A 571 -11.50 28.99 13.39
N LEU A 572 -11.87 28.38 12.27
CA LEU A 572 -12.66 27.15 12.20
C LEU A 572 -11.78 26.05 11.63
N ASN A 573 -11.58 25.00 12.42
CA ASN A 573 -10.88 23.80 11.98
C ASN A 573 -11.75 22.59 12.24
N TRP A 574 -11.98 21.75 11.23
CA TRP A 574 -12.71 20.50 11.39
C TRP A 574 -12.13 19.39 10.52
N HIS A 575 -12.35 18.15 10.93
CA HIS A 575 -11.94 16.98 10.16
C HIS A 575 -12.92 16.74 9.02
N VAL A 576 -12.40 16.58 7.80
CA VAL A 576 -13.20 16.36 6.58
C VAL A 576 -12.99 14.96 6.01
N GLY A 577 -11.77 14.41 6.12
CA GLY A 577 -11.43 13.07 5.61
C GLY A 577 -11.95 12.83 4.18
N ASP A 578 -12.64 11.71 3.97
CA ASP A 578 -13.24 11.31 2.69
C ASP A 578 -14.31 12.29 2.15
N GLU A 579 -14.74 13.27 2.96
CA GLU A 579 -15.77 14.27 2.59
C GLU A 579 -15.17 15.60 2.13
N ALA A 580 -13.84 15.71 2.01
CA ALA A 580 -13.15 16.94 1.64
C ALA A 580 -13.73 17.59 0.38
N GLN A 581 -13.95 16.81 -0.67
CA GLN A 581 -14.54 17.33 -1.91
C GLN A 581 -15.99 17.79 -1.74
N ARG A 582 -16.80 17.04 -0.97
CA ARG A 582 -18.19 17.41 -0.69
C ARG A 582 -18.23 18.75 0.04
N ALA A 583 -17.39 18.91 1.06
CA ALA A 583 -17.25 20.16 1.79
C ALA A 583 -16.78 21.30 0.87
N ALA A 584 -15.76 21.07 0.04
CA ALA A 584 -15.27 22.08 -0.90
C ALA A 584 -16.36 22.53 -1.89
N LEU A 585 -17.12 21.59 -2.47
CA LEU A 585 -18.26 21.89 -3.35
C LEU A 585 -19.40 22.62 -2.63
N ALA A 586 -19.70 22.26 -1.38
CA ALA A 586 -20.72 22.93 -0.58
C ALA A 586 -20.31 24.39 -0.31
N LEU A 587 -19.05 24.61 0.10
CA LEU A 587 -18.49 25.94 0.34
C LEU A 587 -18.46 26.77 -0.95
N ARG A 588 -18.03 26.20 -2.09
CA ARG A 588 -18.09 26.88 -3.40
C ARG A 588 -19.50 27.33 -3.78
N ASN A 589 -20.49 26.51 -3.46
CA ASN A 589 -21.89 26.82 -3.73
C ASN A 589 -22.51 27.75 -2.67
N GLY A 590 -21.74 28.25 -1.71
CA GLY A 590 -22.22 29.12 -0.64
C GLY A 590 -23.18 28.42 0.33
N ARG A 591 -23.18 27.08 0.39
CA ARG A 591 -24.07 26.29 1.24
C ARG A 591 -23.54 26.24 2.66
N ILE A 592 -23.85 27.28 3.41
CA ILE A 592 -23.60 27.38 4.85
C ILE A 592 -24.92 27.60 5.59
N GLY A 593 -25.15 26.80 6.62
CA GLY A 593 -26.28 26.94 7.53
C GLY A 593 -25.81 27.44 8.89
N ILE A 594 -26.49 28.45 9.43
CA ILE A 594 -26.24 28.94 10.78
C ILE A 594 -27.15 28.17 11.72
N MET A 595 -26.55 27.45 12.68
CA MET A 595 -27.29 26.75 13.72
C MET A 595 -26.92 27.34 15.08
N PRO A 596 -27.85 28.03 15.77
CA PRO A 596 -27.58 28.56 17.09
C PRO A 596 -27.26 27.42 18.06
N ARG A 597 -26.30 27.65 18.95
CA ARG A 597 -25.91 26.65 19.95
C ARG A 597 -27.10 26.34 20.86
N ARG A 598 -27.43 25.05 21.02
CA ARG A 598 -28.44 24.59 21.98
C ARG A 598 -28.03 24.93 23.42
N TRP A 599 -26.74 24.80 23.73
CA TRP A 599 -26.20 25.10 25.04
C TRP A 599 -25.40 26.40 24.97
N PRO A 600 -25.71 27.39 25.82
CA PRO A 600 -24.94 28.63 25.88
C PRO A 600 -23.53 28.38 26.42
N ASP A 601 -22.62 29.32 26.17
CA ASP A 601 -21.32 29.31 26.81
C ASP A 601 -21.47 29.52 28.33
N LEU A 602 -20.67 28.81 29.11
CA LEU A 602 -20.67 28.87 30.57
C LEU A 602 -19.55 29.80 31.04
N ILE A 603 -19.80 30.59 32.09
CA ILE A 603 -18.75 31.41 32.73
C ILE A 603 -18.38 30.75 34.05
N ILE A 604 -17.10 30.39 34.20
CA ILE A 604 -16.54 29.83 35.44
C ILE A 604 -15.36 30.72 35.85
N GLU A 605 -15.51 31.49 36.94
CA GLU A 605 -14.47 32.37 37.48
C GLU A 605 -13.77 33.20 36.37
N ASP A 606 -14.58 33.91 35.57
CA ASP A 606 -14.16 34.76 34.44
C ASP A 606 -13.64 34.03 33.19
N ARG A 607 -13.68 32.69 33.17
CA ARG A 607 -13.38 31.92 31.95
C ARG A 607 -14.65 31.50 31.23
N VAL A 608 -14.72 31.85 29.95
CA VAL A 608 -15.75 31.35 29.04
C VAL A 608 -15.40 29.90 28.67
N VAL A 609 -16.31 28.98 28.99
CA VAL A 609 -16.22 27.57 28.68
C VAL A 609 -17.32 27.24 27.68
N THR A 610 -16.90 26.94 26.46
CA THR A 610 -17.79 26.45 25.41
C THR A 610 -18.07 24.95 25.59
N PRO A 611 -19.34 24.54 25.75
CA PRO A 611 -19.71 23.13 25.75
C PRO A 611 -19.39 22.49 24.39
N SER A 612 -18.62 21.41 24.38
CA SER A 612 -18.38 20.61 23.17
C SER A 612 -19.58 19.70 22.92
N ALA A 613 -20.17 19.75 21.73
CA ALA A 613 -21.15 18.74 21.33
C ALA A 613 -20.44 17.39 21.15
N LEU A 614 -20.92 16.35 21.82
CA LEU A 614 -20.56 14.98 21.45
C LEU A 614 -21.12 14.73 20.05
N PRO A 615 -20.36 14.11 19.12
CA PRO A 615 -20.85 13.80 17.79
C PRO A 615 -22.16 13.02 17.93
N MET A 616 -23.22 13.50 17.28
CA MET A 616 -24.48 12.76 17.23
C MET A 616 -24.18 11.42 16.58
N LEU A 617 -24.37 10.32 17.33
CA LEU A 617 -24.58 9.02 16.71
C LEU A 617 -25.74 9.20 15.73
N PRO A 618 -25.64 8.68 14.48
CA PRO A 618 -26.75 8.77 13.54
C PRO A 618 -28.00 8.23 14.22
N SER A 619 -29.05 9.03 14.26
CA SER A 619 -30.31 8.64 14.87
C SER A 619 -30.89 7.46 14.09
N GLU A 620 -30.74 6.25 14.62
CA GLU A 620 -31.77 5.22 14.52
C GLU A 620 -33.04 5.86 15.09
N ASP A 621 -34.02 6.14 14.23
CA ASP A 621 -35.43 6.44 14.51
C ASP A 621 -35.93 7.66 13.71
N ALA A 622 -36.13 7.43 12.42
CA ALA A 622 -37.07 8.19 11.60
C ALA A 622 -37.84 7.27 10.62
N SER A 623 -38.10 6.01 10.99
CA SER A 623 -38.89 5.05 10.21
C SER A 623 -40.15 4.55 10.93
N HIS A 624 -40.50 5.12 12.09
CA HIS A 624 -41.74 4.82 12.79
C HIS A 624 -42.59 6.09 12.99
N ALA A 625 -43.11 6.61 11.88
CA ALA A 625 -44.29 7.48 11.86
C ALA A 625 -44.91 7.50 10.44
N GLU A 626 -45.51 6.37 10.04
CA GLU A 626 -46.86 6.22 9.46
C GLU A 626 -47.09 4.78 8.98
#